data_AF-I4A6G2-F1
#
_entry.id   AF-I4A6G2-F1
#
_cell.length_a   1.000
_cell.length_b   1.000
_cell.length_c   1.000
_cell.angle_alpha   90.00
_cell.angle_beta   90.00
_cell.angle_gamma   90.00
#
_symmetry.space_group_name_H-M   'P 1'
#
loop_
_entity.id
_entity.type
_entity.pdbx_description
1 polymer ?
#
loop_
_entity_poly.entity_id
_entity_poly.type
_entity_poly.pdbx_seq_one_letter_code
_entity_poly.pdbx_strand_id
1 'polypeptide(L)'
;MKLYRISRQVLEQAERMAAKWEARSEAWWNKQSGGSDEGWGYSTADYCKTLEEAEACESRAEEIHQALAQVTGSAYTPVAPWSVIETLKAAAVDRDVLDMSM
;
A
#
# COMPACT_ATOMS: atom_id res chain seq x y z
N MET A 1 12.01 -14.64 18.30
CA MET A 1 10.86 -13.75 18.01
C MET A 1 9.62 -14.61 17.86
N LYS A 2 8.48 -14.23 18.45
CA LYS A 2 7.24 -15.03 18.34
C LYS A 2 6.50 -14.66 17.06
N LEU A 3 6.07 -15.67 16.31
CA LEU A 3 5.35 -15.52 15.04
C LEU A 3 3.88 -15.86 15.22
N TYR A 4 3.01 -15.17 14.49
CA TYR A 4 1.57 -15.35 14.54
C TYR A 4 1.01 -15.53 13.13
N ARG A 5 -0.12 -16.23 13.02
CA ARG A 5 -0.81 -16.38 11.74
C ARG A 5 -1.42 -15.05 11.29
N ILE A 6 -1.27 -14.77 10.01
CA ILE A 6 -1.95 -13.67 9.32
C ILE A 6 -2.91 -14.27 8.29
N SER A 7 -4.04 -13.61 8.05
CA SER A 7 -4.96 -14.06 7.01
C SER A 7 -4.45 -13.66 5.64
N ARG A 8 -4.67 -14.50 4.62
CA ARG A 8 -4.32 -14.18 3.24
C ARG A 8 -5.05 -12.93 2.73
N GLN A 9 -6.29 -12.71 3.15
CA GLN A 9 -7.05 -11.51 2.80
C GLN A 9 -6.33 -10.23 3.26
N VAL A 10 -5.77 -10.20 4.48
CA VAL A 10 -5.02 -9.03 4.96
C VAL A 10 -3.78 -8.78 4.09
N LEU A 11 -3.07 -9.83 3.66
CA LEU A 11 -1.92 -9.69 2.76
C LEU A 11 -2.35 -9.09 1.41
N GLU A 12 -3.39 -9.65 0.79
CA GLU A 12 -3.90 -9.17 -0.50
C GLU A 12 -4.39 -7.72 -0.44
N GLN A 13 -5.03 -7.31 0.66
CA GLN A 13 -5.48 -5.91 0.82
C GLN A 13 -4.32 -4.96 1.11
N ALA A 14 -3.31 -5.38 1.89
CA ALA A 14 -2.11 -4.59 2.13
C ALA A 14 -1.30 -4.39 0.83
N GLU A 15 -1.12 -5.44 0.01
CA GLU A 15 -0.49 -5.34 -1.32
C GLU A 15 -1.21 -4.34 -2.22
N ARG A 16 -2.55 -4.42 -2.27
CA ARG A 16 -3.36 -3.45 -3.02
C ARG A 16 -3.21 -2.03 -2.48
N MET A 17 -3.05 -1.87 -1.16
CA MET A 17 -2.84 -0.55 -0.56
C MET A 17 -1.48 0.03 -0.94
N ALA A 18 -0.42 -0.78 -0.90
CA ALA A 18 0.90 -0.37 -1.37
C ALA A 18 0.84 0.09 -2.83
N ALA A 19 0.23 -0.70 -3.70
CA ALA A 19 0.05 -0.35 -5.12
C ALA A 19 -0.74 0.95 -5.32
N LYS A 20 -1.73 1.25 -4.47
CA LYS A 20 -2.44 2.54 -4.51
C LYS A 20 -1.54 3.70 -4.12
N TRP A 21 -0.72 3.54 -3.08
CA TRP A 21 0.23 4.58 -2.68
C TRP A 21 1.28 4.85 -3.77
N GLU A 22 1.80 3.79 -4.40
CA GLU A 22 2.71 3.90 -5.56
C GLU A 22 2.05 4.63 -6.72
N ALA A 23 0.86 4.19 -7.14
CA ALA A 23 0.13 4.82 -8.25
C ALA A 23 -0.16 6.31 -7.98
N ARG A 24 -0.43 6.67 -6.71
CA ARG A 24 -0.65 8.07 -6.33
C ARG A 24 0.63 8.91 -6.42
N SER A 25 1.78 8.38 -6.00
CA SER A 25 3.06 9.08 -6.16
C SER A 25 3.48 9.17 -7.63
N GLU A 26 3.42 8.06 -8.36
CA GLU A 26 3.80 7.99 -9.77
C GLU A 26 2.99 8.99 -10.60
N ALA A 27 1.71 9.16 -10.32
CA ALA A 27 0.90 10.14 -11.01
C ALA A 27 1.34 11.59 -10.75
N TRP A 28 1.79 11.92 -9.53
CA TRP A 28 2.37 13.24 -9.26
C TRP A 28 3.65 13.46 -10.08
N TRP A 29 4.56 12.48 -10.10
CA TRP A 29 5.80 12.57 -10.87
C TRP A 29 5.56 12.63 -12.38
N ASN A 30 4.59 11.87 -12.91
CA ASN A 30 4.22 11.91 -14.33
C ASN A 30 3.62 13.26 -14.72
N LYS A 31 2.79 13.84 -13.86
CA LYS A 31 2.27 15.20 -14.07
C LYS A 31 3.40 16.23 -14.09
N GLN A 32 4.38 16.09 -13.21
CA GLN A 32 5.54 16.98 -13.13
C GLN A 32 6.45 16.88 -14.36
N SER A 33 6.54 15.71 -15.00
CA SER A 33 7.33 15.49 -16.22
C SER A 33 6.59 15.82 -17.52
N GLY A 34 5.34 16.31 -17.44
CA GLY A 34 4.53 16.68 -18.60
C GLY A 34 3.83 15.50 -19.28
N GLY A 35 3.70 14.36 -18.59
CA GLY A 35 2.92 13.21 -19.04
C GLY A 35 1.41 13.45 -19.01
N SER A 36 0.66 12.68 -19.81
CA SER A 36 -0.80 12.72 -19.83
C SER A 36 -1.42 11.81 -18.77
N ASP A 37 -2.57 12.20 -18.23
CA ASP A 37 -3.32 11.45 -17.20
C ASP A 37 -3.93 10.10 -17.69
N GLU A 38 -3.82 9.78 -18.99
CA GLU A 38 -4.55 8.68 -19.66
C GLU A 38 -4.08 7.24 -19.33
N GLY A 39 -3.17 7.05 -18.37
CA GLY A 39 -2.57 5.74 -18.07
C GLY A 39 -3.08 5.01 -16.83
N TRP A 40 -3.82 5.67 -15.93
CA TRP A 40 -3.99 5.17 -14.56
C TRP A 40 -5.38 4.56 -14.34
N GLY A 41 -5.48 3.24 -14.46
CA GLY A 41 -6.71 2.46 -14.27
C GLY A 41 -7.23 2.37 -12.82
N TYR A 42 -6.75 3.23 -11.91
CA TYR A 42 -7.25 3.38 -10.55
C TYR A 42 -7.90 4.75 -10.40
N SER A 43 -8.98 4.84 -9.61
CA SER A 43 -9.48 6.14 -9.17
C SER A 43 -8.38 6.81 -8.36
N THR A 44 -7.68 7.74 -8.99
CA THR A 44 -6.65 8.59 -8.40
C THR A 44 -7.25 9.90 -7.90
N ALA A 45 -8.57 9.89 -7.63
CA ALA A 45 -9.25 10.98 -6.95
C ALA A 45 -8.46 11.31 -5.67
N ASP A 46 -7.97 12.55 -5.58
CA ASP A 46 -6.97 13.03 -4.63
C ASP A 46 -5.55 12.47 -4.81
N TYR A 47 -4.96 12.70 -6.00
CA TYR A 47 -3.52 12.66 -6.21
C TYR A 47 -2.75 13.39 -5.10
N CYS A 48 -1.55 12.89 -4.76
CA CYS A 48 -0.58 13.65 -3.99
C CYS A 48 -0.37 15.00 -4.75
N LYS A 49 -0.67 16.14 -4.12
CA LYS A 49 -0.74 17.49 -4.73
C LYS A 49 0.57 18.26 -4.57
N THR A 50 1.42 17.81 -3.67
CA THR A 50 2.73 18.41 -3.36
C THR A 50 3.83 17.35 -3.42
N LEU A 51 5.09 17.79 -3.54
CA LEU A 51 6.26 16.91 -3.44
C LEU A 51 6.26 16.15 -2.10
N GLU A 52 5.97 16.84 -1.00
CA GLU A 52 5.91 16.24 0.34
C GLU A 52 4.85 15.14 0.42
N GLU A 53 3.68 15.35 -0.19
CA GLU A 53 2.65 14.31 -0.26
C GLU A 53 3.11 13.13 -1.10
N ALA A 54 3.80 13.35 -2.23
CA ALA A 54 4.31 12.28 -3.08
C ALA A 54 5.39 11.43 -2.38
N GLU A 55 6.35 12.07 -1.72
CA GLU A 55 7.36 11.40 -0.89
C GLU A 55 6.71 10.62 0.27
N ALA A 56 5.66 11.17 0.89
CA ALA A 56 4.90 10.46 1.92
C ALA A 56 4.12 9.27 1.36
N CYS A 57 3.56 9.39 0.14
CA CYS A 57 2.91 8.31 -0.58
C CYS A 57 3.92 7.16 -0.82
N GLU A 58 5.14 7.46 -1.31
CA GLU A 58 6.22 6.49 -1.49
C GLU A 58 6.66 5.83 -0.18
N SER A 59 6.90 6.64 0.86
CA SER A 59 7.32 6.13 2.16
C SER A 59 6.30 5.15 2.76
N ARG A 60 5.00 5.43 2.59
CA ARG A 60 3.92 4.52 3.03
C ARG A 60 3.90 3.22 2.22
N ALA A 61 4.08 3.30 0.90
CA ALA A 61 4.19 2.10 0.08
C ALA A 61 5.38 1.23 0.52
N GLU A 62 6.54 1.86 0.74
CA GLU A 62 7.75 1.17 1.18
C GLU A 62 7.56 0.49 2.55
N GLU A 63 6.93 1.17 3.51
CA GLU A 63 6.64 0.59 4.83
C GLU A 63 5.82 -0.71 4.71
N ILE A 64 4.80 -0.70 3.84
CA ILE A 64 3.97 -1.87 3.60
C ILE A 64 4.76 -2.98 2.92
N HIS A 65 5.60 -2.66 1.92
CA HIS A 65 6.46 -3.64 1.25
C HIS A 65 7.47 -4.28 2.18
N GLN A 66 8.11 -3.48 3.05
CA GLN A 66 9.04 -3.98 4.06
C GLN A 66 8.33 -4.88 5.09
N ALA A 67 7.07 -4.59 5.42
CA ALA A 67 6.25 -5.45 6.26
C ALA A 67 5.87 -6.76 5.54
N LEU A 68 5.44 -6.70 4.28
CA LEU A 68 5.12 -7.86 3.45
C LEU A 68 6.33 -8.79 3.28
N ALA A 69 7.52 -8.23 3.07
CA ALA A 69 8.77 -8.99 2.92
C ALA A 69 9.17 -9.79 4.18
N GLN A 70 8.68 -9.38 5.35
CA GLN A 70 8.90 -10.09 6.61
C GLN A 70 7.89 -11.23 6.86
N VAL A 71 6.86 -11.35 6.01
CA VAL A 71 5.91 -12.46 6.08
C VAL A 71 6.60 -13.73 5.56
N THR A 72 6.50 -14.80 6.35
CA THR A 72 7.13 -16.10 6.04
C THR A 72 6.11 -17.22 6.12
N GLY A 73 6.54 -18.45 5.83
CA GLY A 73 5.67 -19.63 5.84
C GLY A 73 5.03 -19.89 4.47
N SER A 74 4.15 -20.89 4.43
CA SER A 74 3.44 -21.24 3.19
C SER A 74 2.31 -20.25 2.89
N ALA A 75 1.89 -20.18 1.62
CA ALA A 75 0.75 -19.35 1.20
C ALA A 75 -0.56 -19.67 1.95
N TYR A 76 -0.70 -20.90 2.47
CA TYR A 76 -1.87 -21.33 3.25
C TYR A 76 -1.73 -21.08 4.76
N THR A 77 -0.50 -20.87 5.22
CA THR A 77 -0.19 -20.63 6.63
C THR A 77 0.86 -19.53 6.78
N PRO A 78 0.59 -18.31 6.27
CA PRO A 78 1.53 -17.22 6.39
C PRO A 78 1.64 -16.77 7.85
N VAL A 79 2.85 -16.45 8.27
CA VAL A 79 3.17 -16.04 9.63
C VAL A 79 4.13 -14.86 9.64
N ALA A 80 3.95 -13.97 10.60
CA ALA A 80 4.81 -12.80 10.78
C ALA A 80 4.87 -12.39 12.27
N PRO A 81 5.83 -11.53 12.64
CA PRO A 81 5.85 -10.89 13.95
C PRO A 81 4.60 -10.04 14.18
N TRP A 82 4.20 -9.82 15.44
CA TRP A 82 2.97 -9.06 15.73
C TRP A 82 3.01 -7.63 15.20
N SER A 83 4.15 -6.93 15.34
CA SER A 83 4.33 -5.58 14.81
C SER A 83 4.10 -5.50 13.30
N VAL A 84 4.58 -6.48 12.55
CA VAL A 84 4.37 -6.59 11.11
C VAL A 84 2.89 -6.82 10.80
N ILE A 85 2.21 -7.66 11.58
CA ILE A 85 0.78 -7.93 11.41
C ILE A 85 -0.06 -6.67 11.68
N GLU A 86 0.34 -5.84 12.65
CA GLU A 86 -0.33 -4.57 12.93
C GLU A 86 -0.22 -3.60 11.75
N THR A 87 0.98 -3.42 11.19
CA THR A 87 1.20 -2.61 9.97
C THR A 87 0.34 -3.09 8.80
N LEU A 88 0.32 -4.39 8.53
CA LEU A 88 -0.44 -4.95 7.39
C LEU A 88 -1.95 -4.87 7.61
N LYS A 89 -2.43 -5.01 8.85
CA LYS A 89 -3.85 -4.81 9.16
C LYS A 89 -4.28 -3.36 9.02
N ALA A 90 -3.45 -2.41 9.45
CA ALA A 90 -3.72 -0.99 9.28
C ALA A 90 -3.82 -0.65 7.79
N ALA A 91 -2.88 -1.11 6.96
CA ALA A 91 -2.91 -0.92 5.51
C ALA A 91 -4.17 -1.51 4.86
N ALA A 92 -4.60 -2.70 5.28
CA ALA A 92 -5.83 -3.33 4.78
C ALA A 92 -7.08 -2.49 5.13
N VAL A 93 -7.15 -1.91 6.33
CA VAL A 93 -8.26 -1.04 6.75
C VAL A 93 -8.25 0.28 5.97
N ASP A 94 -7.07 0.91 5.84
CA ASP A 94 -6.93 2.16 5.10
C ASP A 94 -7.38 2.03 3.65
N ARG A 95 -7.09 0.87 3.02
CA ARG A 95 -7.57 0.55 1.69
C ARG A 95 -9.10 0.59 1.61
N ASP A 96 -9.76 -0.06 2.56
CA ASP A 96 -11.21 -0.16 2.58
C ASP A 96 -11.86 1.21 2.82
N VAL A 97 -11.27 2.03 3.70
CA VAL A 97 -11.69 3.41 3.92
C VAL A 97 -11.56 4.24 2.64
N LEU A 98 -10.41 4.12 1.94
CA LEU A 98 -10.19 4.85 0.70
C LEU A 98 -11.17 4.43 -0.39
N ASP A 99 -11.47 3.14 -0.54
CA ASP A 99 -12.45 2.68 -1.53
C ASP A 99 -13.89 3.04 -1.19
N MET A 100 -14.23 3.27 0.08
CA MET A 100 -15.53 3.81 0.45
C MET A 100 -15.67 5.32 0.18
N SER A 101 -14.53 6.02 0.06
CA SER A 101 -14.49 7.48 -0.14
C SER A 101 -14.39 7.93 -1.60
N MET A 102 -14.25 6.99 -2.55
CA MET A 102 -14.15 7.22 -3.99
C MET A 102 -15.42 6.79 -4.72
#